data_AF-A0A2M9YN82-F1
#
_entry.id   AF-A0A2M9YN82-F1
#
_cell.length_a   1.000
_cell.length_b   1.000
_cell.length_c   1.000
_cell.angle_alpha   90.00
_cell.angle_beta   90.00
_cell.angle_gamma   90.00
#
_symmetry.space_group_name_H-M   'P 1'
#
loop_
_entity.id
_entity.type
_entity.pdbx_description
1 polymer ?
#
loop_
_entity_poly.entity_id
_entity_poly.type
_entity_poly.pdbx_seq_one_letter_code
_entity_poly.pdbx_strand_id
1 'polypeptide(L)'
;MFQFSYSFQNVLTEARDILIKPISFFRDLPKTKEPILTLYFRFLTFLGFLYLGAILSMTLFTPLDIPIPPVSFLLLEMPLAYFLASLIAFPILGFLYILISWICGGVTEWSRNFRASSAVFSTFWLAVVLQSFGGLIHVYVGIGIGVAFTAYVPFLFYTALTSYLEAPAKRAAVTLGIFTSILFYVQYSRMTSYIEDYRMIENMNSHKPLTREEEEQGEQEAAEIIRKAMEKARSEGNQTEK
;
A
#
# COMPACT_ATOMS: atom_id res chain seq x y z
N MET A 1 36.04 4.86 15.95
CA MET A 1 34.91 4.10 16.53
C MET A 1 33.63 4.55 15.84
N PHE A 2 32.93 3.67 15.15
CA PHE A 2 31.56 3.96 14.68
C PHE A 2 30.66 4.09 15.92
N GLN A 3 30.24 5.31 16.26
CA GLN A 3 29.22 5.50 17.29
C GLN A 3 27.86 5.13 16.68
N PHE A 4 27.52 3.84 16.75
CA PHE A 4 26.17 3.37 16.48
C PHE A 4 25.31 3.64 17.72
N SER A 5 24.32 4.49 17.57
CA SER A 5 23.28 4.71 18.58
C SER A 5 21.93 4.50 17.89
N TYR A 6 21.13 3.57 18.40
CA TYR A 6 19.79 3.26 17.94
C TYR A 6 18.88 3.04 19.15
N SER A 7 17.72 3.70 19.15
CA SER A 7 16.71 3.55 20.21
C SER A 7 15.34 3.42 19.58
N PHE A 8 14.71 2.26 19.75
CA PHE A 8 13.36 1.99 19.27
C PHE A 8 12.33 2.97 19.86
N GLN A 9 12.47 3.33 21.14
CA GLN A 9 11.57 4.29 21.80
C GLN A 9 11.64 5.68 21.18
N ASN A 10 12.84 6.11 20.77
CA ASN A 10 12.99 7.37 20.07
C ASN A 10 12.27 7.31 18.71
N VAL A 11 12.45 6.21 17.96
CA VAL A 11 11.78 6.01 16.66
C VAL A 11 10.26 6.01 16.79
N LEU A 12 9.71 5.39 17.84
CA LEU A 12 8.28 5.38 18.11
C LEU A 12 7.75 6.79 18.44
N THR A 13 8.51 7.55 19.24
CA THR A 13 8.19 8.95 19.57
C THR A 13 8.22 9.82 18.31
N GLU A 14 9.20 9.61 17.43
CA GLU A 14 9.29 10.31 16.15
C GLU A 14 8.10 10.00 15.25
N ALA A 15 7.69 8.72 15.11
CA ALA A 15 6.52 8.35 14.32
C ALA A 15 5.26 9.10 14.79
N ARG A 16 5.05 9.16 16.11
CA ARG A 16 3.97 9.94 16.71
C ARG A 16 4.08 11.43 16.38
N ASP A 17 5.26 12.01 16.55
CA ASP A 17 5.48 13.44 16.36
C ASP A 17 5.32 13.86 14.89
N ILE A 18 5.74 13.01 13.95
CA ILE A 18 5.53 13.21 12.50
C ILE A 18 4.04 13.20 12.16
N LEU A 19 3.25 12.32 12.79
CA LEU A 19 1.82 12.23 12.55
C LEU A 19 1.03 13.40 13.16
N ILE A 20 1.36 13.82 14.38
CA ILE A 20 0.57 14.83 15.11
C ILE A 20 1.04 16.25 14.81
N LYS A 21 2.35 16.47 14.66
CA LYS A 21 2.96 17.80 14.58
C LYS A 21 4.09 17.85 13.54
N PRO A 22 3.82 17.49 12.27
CA PRO A 22 4.84 17.34 11.22
C PRO A 22 5.69 18.60 10.99
N ILE A 23 5.07 19.79 11.05
CA ILE A 23 5.76 21.06 10.83
C ILE A 23 6.84 21.31 11.89
N SER A 24 6.48 21.20 13.17
CA SER A 24 7.47 21.34 14.25
C SER A 24 8.50 20.22 14.21
N PHE A 25 8.09 18.99 13.91
CA PHE A 25 9.00 17.86 13.82
C PHE A 25 10.13 18.12 12.83
N PHE A 26 9.82 18.45 11.57
CA PHE A 26 10.85 18.66 10.54
C PHE A 26 11.68 19.93 10.77
N ARG A 27 11.10 20.96 11.38
CA ARG A 27 11.84 22.18 11.74
C ARG A 27 12.86 21.92 12.83
N ASP A 28 12.49 21.12 13.83
CA ASP A 28 13.28 20.88 15.03
C ASP A 28 14.14 19.60 14.90
N LEU A 29 14.02 18.89 13.78
CA LEU A 29 14.78 17.67 13.48
C LEU A 29 16.29 17.97 13.44
N PRO A 30 17.13 17.21 14.16
CA PRO A 30 18.57 17.44 14.18
C PRO A 30 19.18 17.34 12.78
N LYS A 31 20.01 18.33 12.44
CA LYS A 31 20.76 18.39 11.17
C LYS A 31 22.13 17.70 11.27
N THR A 32 22.39 17.02 12.38
CA THR A 32 23.62 16.26 12.62
C THR A 32 23.68 15.06 11.70
N LYS A 33 24.86 14.79 11.15
CA LYS A 33 25.11 13.64 10.28
C LYS A 33 24.97 12.33 11.09
N GLU A 34 23.93 11.56 10.78
CA GLU A 34 23.71 10.23 11.35
C GLU A 34 24.45 9.15 10.53
N PRO A 35 25.00 8.10 11.19
CA PRO A 35 25.55 6.93 10.49
C PRO A 35 24.49 6.26 9.61
N ILE A 36 24.90 5.77 8.44
CA ILE A 36 23.97 5.11 7.49
C ILE A 36 23.30 3.88 8.10
N LEU A 37 24.02 3.17 8.98
CA LEU A 37 23.48 2.01 9.68
C LEU A 37 22.33 2.40 10.61
N THR A 38 22.46 3.50 11.36
CA THR A 38 21.38 4.02 12.21
C THR A 38 20.15 4.38 11.37
N LEU A 39 20.35 5.06 10.24
CA LEU A 39 19.27 5.41 9.31
C LEU A 39 18.59 4.17 8.72
N TYR A 40 19.37 3.13 8.42
CA TYR A 40 18.85 1.87 7.91
C TYR A 40 18.00 1.13 8.96
N PHE A 41 18.45 1.04 10.22
CA PHE A 41 17.66 0.43 11.30
C PHE A 41 16.38 1.21 11.61
N ARG A 42 16.40 2.55 11.52
CA ARG A 42 15.18 3.37 11.58
C ARG A 42 14.22 3.00 10.45
N PHE A 43 14.72 2.92 9.21
CA PHE A 43 13.93 2.50 8.06
C PHE A 43 13.34 1.10 8.24
N LEU A 44 14.13 0.13 8.68
CA LEU A 44 13.68 -1.24 8.98
C LEU A 44 12.56 -1.26 10.02
N THR A 45 12.60 -0.38 11.01
CA THR A 45 11.57 -0.30 12.04
C THR A 45 10.25 0.22 11.48
N PHE A 46 10.30 1.27 10.67
CA PHE A 46 9.11 1.76 9.96
C PHE A 46 8.59 0.75 8.94
N LEU A 47 9.48 0.00 8.30
CA LEU A 47 9.12 -1.08 7.40
C LEU A 47 8.44 -2.23 8.16
N GLY A 48 8.91 -2.52 9.39
CA GLY A 48 8.25 -3.44 10.31
C GLY A 48 6.84 -3.00 10.67
N PHE A 49 6.62 -1.71 10.94
CA PHE A 49 5.27 -1.17 11.14
C PHE A 49 4.39 -1.32 9.88
N LEU A 50 4.94 -1.06 8.70
CA LEU A 50 4.23 -1.22 7.44
C LEU A 50 3.83 -2.69 7.21
N TYR A 51 4.75 -3.63 7.50
CA TYR A 51 4.48 -5.06 7.46
C TYR A 51 3.38 -5.47 8.44
N LEU A 52 3.44 -5.02 9.70
CA LEU A 52 2.38 -5.29 10.67
C LEU A 52 1.03 -4.70 10.22
N GLY A 53 1.04 -3.49 9.68
CA GLY A 53 -0.15 -2.87 9.09
C GLY A 53 -0.73 -3.68 7.93
N ALA A 54 0.13 -4.22 7.06
CA ALA A 54 -0.27 -5.08 5.96
C ALA A 54 -0.88 -6.41 6.45
N ILE A 55 -0.31 -7.05 7.48
CA ILE A 55 -0.92 -8.25 8.08
C ILE A 55 -2.29 -7.94 8.62
N LEU A 56 -2.42 -6.89 9.46
CA LEU A 56 -3.71 -6.52 10.04
C LEU A 56 -4.75 -6.26 8.94
N SER A 57 -4.31 -5.63 7.86
CA SER A 57 -5.15 -5.34 6.69
C SER A 57 -5.61 -6.60 5.96
N MET A 58 -4.74 -7.61 5.81
CA MET A 58 -5.06 -8.87 5.13
C MET A 58 -5.79 -9.89 6.02
N THR A 59 -5.81 -9.69 7.33
CA THR A 59 -6.36 -10.65 8.29
C THR A 59 -7.58 -10.11 9.04
N LEU A 60 -7.44 -9.01 9.78
CA LEU A 60 -8.50 -8.43 10.61
C LEU A 60 -9.45 -7.53 9.83
N PHE A 61 -8.94 -6.82 8.80
CA PHE A 61 -9.74 -5.87 8.03
C PHE A 61 -10.19 -6.40 6.67
N THR A 62 -9.97 -7.69 6.41
CA THR A 62 -10.48 -8.38 5.24
C THR A 62 -11.90 -8.87 5.52
N PRO A 63 -12.88 -8.67 4.62
CA PRO A 63 -14.20 -9.29 4.70
C PRO A 63 -14.12 -10.81 4.86
N LEU A 64 -15.05 -11.40 5.63
CA LEU A 64 -15.05 -12.84 5.97
C LEU A 64 -15.08 -13.78 4.76
N ASP A 65 -15.62 -13.32 3.64
CA ASP A 65 -15.80 -14.12 2.42
C ASP A 65 -14.53 -14.17 1.54
N ILE A 66 -13.49 -13.41 1.90
CA ILE A 66 -12.21 -13.40 1.18
C ILE A 66 -11.23 -14.31 1.93
N PRO A 67 -10.62 -15.31 1.25
CA PRO A 67 -9.71 -16.23 1.89
C PRO A 67 -8.50 -15.49 2.47
N ILE A 68 -8.26 -15.69 3.77
CA ILE A 68 -7.11 -15.14 4.48
C ILE A 68 -5.85 -15.88 4.01
N PRO A 69 -4.74 -15.17 3.73
CA PRO A 69 -3.49 -15.81 3.34
C PRO A 69 -2.97 -16.79 4.42
N PRO A 70 -2.25 -17.86 4.04
CA PRO A 70 -1.69 -18.83 4.98
C PRO A 70 -0.78 -18.16 6.02
N VAL A 71 -0.80 -18.66 7.26
CA VAL A 71 0.06 -18.13 8.35
C VAL A 71 1.55 -18.24 8.01
N SER A 72 1.97 -19.30 7.30
CA SER A 72 3.34 -19.46 6.82
C SER A 72 3.74 -18.33 5.87
N PHE A 73 2.85 -17.93 4.97
CA PHE A 73 3.08 -16.81 4.08
C PHE A 73 3.22 -15.50 4.86
N LEU A 74 2.28 -15.24 5.78
CA LEU A 74 2.24 -14.01 6.57
C LEU A 74 3.45 -13.84 7.50
N LEU A 75 3.93 -14.91 8.14
CA LEU A 75 4.95 -14.84 9.20
C LEU A 75 6.34 -15.32 8.80
N LEU A 76 6.51 -15.95 7.63
CA LEU A 76 7.81 -16.45 7.17
C LEU A 76 8.21 -15.82 5.83
N GLU A 77 7.36 -15.92 4.82
CA GLU A 77 7.67 -15.44 3.47
C GLU A 77 7.62 -13.91 3.37
N MET A 78 6.56 -13.28 3.89
CA MET A 78 6.40 -11.82 3.84
C MET A 78 7.50 -11.05 4.59
N PRO A 79 7.88 -11.39 5.85
CA PRO A 79 8.97 -10.69 6.54
C PRO A 79 10.29 -10.78 5.78
N LEU A 80 10.59 -11.96 5.24
CA LEU A 80 11.79 -12.17 4.45
C LEU A 80 11.75 -11.32 3.17
N ALA A 81 10.62 -11.29 2.48
CA ALA A 81 10.44 -10.44 1.29
C ALA A 81 10.60 -8.94 1.62
N TYR A 82 10.02 -8.47 2.72
CA TYR A 82 10.17 -7.07 3.17
C TYR A 82 11.64 -6.76 3.52
N PHE A 83 12.33 -7.65 4.23
CA PHE A 83 13.73 -7.49 4.57
C PHE A 83 14.66 -7.53 3.33
N LEU A 84 14.39 -8.39 2.36
CA LEU A 84 15.15 -8.40 1.11
C LEU A 84 14.87 -7.15 0.28
N ALA A 85 13.60 -6.74 0.20
CA ALA A 85 13.20 -5.52 -0.48
C ALA A 85 13.81 -4.26 0.16
N SER A 86 14.04 -4.24 1.49
CA SER A 86 14.62 -3.09 2.17
C SER A 86 16.02 -2.73 1.70
N LEU A 87 16.80 -3.72 1.24
CA LEU A 87 18.14 -3.51 0.68
C LEU A 87 18.13 -2.65 -0.58
N ILE A 88 17.01 -2.66 -1.31
CA ILE A 88 16.80 -1.91 -2.55
C ILE A 88 15.93 -0.67 -2.30
N ALA A 89 14.86 -0.81 -1.51
CA ALA A 89 13.92 0.27 -1.24
C ALA A 89 14.56 1.42 -0.46
N PHE A 90 15.39 1.12 0.54
CA PHE A 90 16.08 2.14 1.34
C PHE A 90 16.97 3.08 0.49
N PRO A 91 17.90 2.58 -0.35
CA PRO A 91 18.70 3.46 -1.19
C PRO A 91 17.86 4.19 -2.22
N ILE A 92 16.88 3.54 -2.87
CA ILE A 92 16.01 4.20 -3.85
C ILE A 92 15.29 5.40 -3.20
N LEU A 93 14.71 5.20 -2.03
CA LEU A 93 13.97 6.24 -1.34
C LEU A 93 14.89 7.42 -0.95
N GLY A 94 16.08 7.14 -0.43
CA GLY A 94 17.06 8.16 -0.10
C GLY A 94 17.55 8.94 -1.33
N PHE A 95 17.85 8.27 -2.44
CA PHE A 95 18.29 8.91 -3.68
C PHE A 95 17.18 9.72 -4.34
N LEU A 96 15.93 9.25 -4.29
CA LEU A 96 14.77 10.00 -4.76
C LEU A 96 14.64 11.33 -4.00
N TYR A 97 14.87 11.32 -2.69
CA TYR A 97 14.89 12.55 -1.90
C TYR A 97 16.04 13.48 -2.28
N ILE A 98 17.25 12.96 -2.48
CA ILE A 98 18.39 13.76 -2.95
C ILE A 98 18.06 14.42 -4.28
N LEU A 99 17.47 13.68 -5.22
CA LEU A 99 17.08 14.17 -6.53
C LEU A 99 16.03 15.28 -6.42
N ILE A 100 14.96 15.06 -5.65
CA ILE A 100 13.89 16.06 -5.47
C ILE A 100 14.42 17.29 -4.73
N SER A 101 15.26 17.10 -3.70
CA SER A 101 15.92 18.20 -2.99
C SER A 101 16.77 19.02 -3.93
N TRP A 102 17.57 18.37 -4.80
CA TRP A 102 18.37 19.04 -5.82
C TRP A 102 17.51 19.86 -6.80
N ILE A 103 16.44 19.27 -7.35
CA ILE A 103 15.49 19.97 -8.25
C ILE A 103 14.87 21.19 -7.56
N CYS A 104 14.52 21.06 -6.28
CA CYS A 104 13.92 22.14 -5.52
C CYS A 104 14.94 23.21 -5.07
N GLY A 105 16.25 22.93 -5.13
CA GLY A 105 17.33 23.79 -4.65
C GLY A 105 17.59 23.69 -3.15
N GLY A 106 17.28 22.56 -2.53
CA GLY A 106 17.58 22.25 -1.14
C GLY A 106 18.93 21.54 -0.96
N VAL A 107 19.20 21.13 0.28
CA VAL A 107 20.41 20.43 0.69
C VAL A 107 20.43 19.01 0.12
N THR A 108 21.51 18.65 -0.56
CA THR A 108 21.72 17.33 -1.20
C THR A 108 22.59 16.38 -0.38
N GLU A 109 22.90 16.72 0.88
CA GLU A 109 23.66 15.86 1.78
C GLU A 109 22.90 14.53 2.00
N TRP A 110 23.57 13.40 1.74
CA TRP A 110 22.94 12.09 1.79
C TRP A 110 22.33 11.78 3.16
N SER A 111 23.02 12.06 4.27
CA SER A 111 22.54 11.70 5.62
C SER A 111 21.22 12.40 5.94
N ARG A 112 21.12 13.70 5.62
CA ARG A 112 19.90 14.49 5.79
C ARG A 112 18.77 14.00 4.88
N ASN A 113 19.05 13.72 3.62
CA ASN A 113 18.01 13.24 2.69
C ASN A 113 17.49 11.86 3.09
N PHE A 114 18.37 10.93 3.46
CA PHE A 114 17.98 9.61 3.97
C PHE A 114 17.19 9.73 5.29
N ARG A 115 17.58 10.65 6.17
CA ARG A 115 16.84 10.95 7.41
C ARG A 115 15.44 11.49 7.15
N ALA A 116 15.31 12.47 6.24
CA ALA A 116 14.01 13.01 5.83
C ALA A 116 13.13 11.95 5.18
N SER A 117 13.72 11.11 4.33
CA SER A 117 13.01 10.08 3.59
C SER A 117 12.46 8.97 4.51
N SER A 118 13.26 8.50 5.46
CA SER A 118 12.82 7.53 6.46
C SER A 118 11.74 8.11 7.38
N ALA A 119 11.84 9.39 7.74
CA ALA A 119 10.81 10.07 8.52
C ALA A 119 9.46 10.12 7.78
N VAL A 120 9.41 10.53 6.50
CA VAL A 120 8.12 10.50 5.78
C VAL A 120 7.63 9.08 5.55
N PHE A 121 8.51 8.12 5.29
CA PHE A 121 8.13 6.71 5.17
C PHE A 121 7.42 6.16 6.43
N SER A 122 7.72 6.73 7.60
CA SER A 122 7.13 6.33 8.87
C SER A 122 5.60 6.45 8.95
N THR A 123 4.95 7.20 8.04
CA THR A 123 3.49 7.39 8.08
C THR A 123 2.73 6.41 7.20
N PHE A 124 3.41 5.64 6.34
CA PHE A 124 2.75 4.76 5.36
C PHE A 124 1.97 3.61 6.00
N TRP A 125 2.44 3.08 7.13
CA TRP A 125 1.72 2.01 7.83
C TRP A 125 0.33 2.44 8.29
N LEU A 126 0.19 3.69 8.73
CA LEU A 126 -1.09 4.24 9.17
C LEU A 126 -2.06 4.41 8.00
N ALA A 127 -1.54 4.81 6.84
CA ALA A 127 -2.33 4.90 5.61
C ALA A 127 -2.96 3.55 5.26
N VAL A 128 -2.14 2.49 5.28
CA VAL A 128 -2.59 1.11 5.01
C VAL A 128 -3.66 0.68 6.00
N VAL A 129 -3.39 0.82 7.30
CA VAL A 129 -4.34 0.40 8.36
C VAL A 129 -5.66 1.14 8.27
N LEU A 130 -5.64 2.48 8.15
CA LEU A 130 -6.86 3.28 8.11
C LEU A 130 -7.64 3.06 6.81
N GLN A 131 -6.96 2.92 5.68
CA GLN A 131 -7.61 2.65 4.41
C GLN A 131 -8.31 1.28 4.44
N SER A 132 -7.66 0.24 4.95
CA SER A 132 -8.25 -1.10 5.05
C SER A 132 -9.40 -1.13 6.06
N PHE A 133 -9.24 -0.52 7.23
CA PHE A 133 -10.33 -0.40 8.20
C PHE A 133 -11.53 0.40 7.66
N GLY A 134 -11.25 1.52 6.97
CA GLY A 134 -12.30 2.30 6.32
C GLY A 134 -13.00 1.53 5.23
N GLY A 135 -12.26 0.75 4.42
CA GLY A 135 -12.80 -0.13 3.38
C GLY A 135 -13.69 -1.24 3.95
N LEU A 136 -13.34 -1.78 5.13
CA LEU A 136 -14.18 -2.74 5.85
C LEU A 136 -15.53 -2.14 6.24
N ILE A 137 -15.55 -0.88 6.70
CA ILE A 137 -16.80 -0.17 7.03
C ILE A 137 -17.60 0.12 5.76
N HIS A 138 -16.94 0.72 4.77
CA HIS A 138 -17.53 1.03 3.48
C HIS A 138 -16.42 1.30 2.44
N VAL A 139 -16.54 0.74 1.23
CA VAL A 139 -15.56 0.94 0.15
C VAL A 139 -15.22 2.41 -0.11
N TYR A 140 -16.20 3.32 -0.17
CA TYR A 140 -15.98 4.75 -0.38
C TYR A 140 -15.26 5.43 0.79
N VAL A 141 -15.43 4.95 2.03
CA VAL A 141 -14.68 5.47 3.19
C VAL A 141 -13.21 5.07 3.05
N GLY A 142 -12.93 3.81 2.69
CA GLY A 142 -11.58 3.36 2.38
C GLY A 142 -10.94 4.18 1.26
N ILE A 143 -11.66 4.39 0.15
CA ILE A 143 -11.20 5.24 -0.96
C ILE A 143 -10.92 6.67 -0.49
N GLY A 144 -11.83 7.28 0.26
CA GLY A 144 -11.69 8.64 0.78
C GLY A 144 -10.45 8.80 1.67
N ILE A 145 -10.18 7.83 2.55
CA ILE A 145 -8.97 7.78 3.36
C ILE A 145 -7.72 7.66 2.46
N GLY A 146 -7.76 6.78 1.46
CA GLY A 146 -6.67 6.64 0.49
C GLY A 146 -6.37 7.95 -0.25
N VAL A 147 -7.39 8.71 -0.67
CA VAL A 147 -7.24 10.02 -1.31
C VAL A 147 -6.64 11.05 -0.33
N ALA A 148 -7.09 11.05 0.92
CA ALA A 148 -6.53 11.93 1.95
C ALA A 148 -5.04 11.67 2.20
N PHE A 149 -4.62 10.40 2.26
CA PHE A 149 -3.21 10.04 2.40
C PHE A 149 -2.38 10.38 1.15
N THR A 150 -2.94 10.24 -0.05
CA THR A 150 -2.30 10.71 -1.30
C THR A 150 -2.02 12.21 -1.27
N ALA A 151 -2.85 13.01 -0.61
CA ALA A 151 -2.57 14.44 -0.37
C ALA A 151 -1.55 14.67 0.75
N TYR A 152 -1.64 13.87 1.82
CA TYR A 152 -0.84 14.05 3.03
C TYR A 152 0.64 13.74 2.83
N VAL A 153 0.98 12.70 2.07
CA VAL A 153 2.38 12.32 1.82
C VAL A 153 3.16 13.44 1.10
N PRO A 154 2.66 14.06 0.02
CA PRO A 154 3.26 15.25 -0.58
C PRO A 154 3.36 16.44 0.38
N PHE A 155 2.40 16.64 1.29
CA PHE A 155 2.50 17.67 2.32
C PHE A 155 3.66 17.41 3.30
N LEU A 156 3.89 16.15 3.69
CA LEU A 156 5.05 15.77 4.49
C LEU A 156 6.36 15.98 3.70
N PHE A 157 6.38 15.64 2.41
CA PHE A 157 7.52 15.95 1.53
C PHE A 157 7.80 17.45 1.49
N TYR A 158 6.76 18.28 1.36
CA TYR A 158 6.90 19.73 1.33
C TYR A 158 7.56 20.23 2.61
N THR A 159 7.02 19.80 3.75
CA THR A 159 7.51 20.20 5.06
C THR A 159 8.96 19.74 5.28
N ALA A 160 9.30 18.52 4.89
CA ALA A 160 10.67 18.01 4.94
C ALA A 160 11.61 18.81 4.03
N LEU A 161 11.19 19.14 2.81
CA LEU A 161 11.99 19.91 1.87
C LEU A 161 12.23 21.34 2.35
N THR A 162 11.20 22.04 2.79
CA THR A 162 11.31 23.47 3.15
C THR A 162 11.91 23.68 4.52
N SER A 163 11.50 22.89 5.52
CA SER A 163 11.90 23.10 6.91
C SER A 163 13.21 22.38 7.25
N TYR A 164 13.38 21.16 6.77
CA TYR A 164 14.56 20.35 7.11
C TYR A 164 15.64 20.40 6.04
N LEU A 165 15.32 20.34 4.75
CA LEU A 165 16.29 20.38 3.64
C LEU A 165 16.49 21.79 3.06
N GLU A 166 15.85 22.81 3.65
CA GLU A 166 16.07 24.23 3.34
C GLU A 166 15.81 24.60 1.86
N ALA A 167 14.96 23.85 1.18
CA ALA A 167 14.56 24.15 -0.18
C ALA A 167 13.65 25.40 -0.23
N PRO A 168 13.81 26.30 -1.22
CA PRO A 168 12.90 27.41 -1.43
C PRO A 168 11.43 26.97 -1.55
N ALA A 169 10.57 27.49 -0.66
CA ALA A 169 9.15 27.13 -0.56
C ALA A 169 8.39 27.20 -1.89
N LYS A 170 8.61 28.27 -2.68
CA LYS A 170 7.97 28.44 -3.99
C LYS A 170 8.33 27.32 -4.97
N ARG A 171 9.61 26.91 -5.02
CA ARG A 171 10.06 25.83 -5.90
C ARG A 171 9.54 24.48 -5.42
N ALA A 172 9.63 24.20 -4.12
CA ALA A 172 9.12 22.98 -3.53
C ALA A 172 7.61 22.80 -3.77
N ALA A 173 6.82 23.86 -3.61
CA ALA A 173 5.39 23.85 -3.86
C ALA A 173 5.03 23.53 -5.32
N VAL A 174 5.75 24.13 -6.29
CA VAL A 174 5.52 23.84 -7.72
C VAL A 174 5.87 22.39 -8.06
N THR A 175 7.07 21.93 -7.67
CA THR A 175 7.52 20.56 -7.94
C THR A 175 6.58 19.53 -7.33
N LEU A 176 6.18 19.73 -6.07
CA LEU A 176 5.27 18.81 -5.39
C LEU A 176 3.84 18.94 -5.88
N GLY A 177 3.39 20.11 -6.34
CA GLY A 177 2.09 20.27 -6.98
C GLY A 177 1.96 19.42 -8.25
N ILE A 178 3.01 19.41 -9.09
CA ILE A 178 3.08 18.54 -10.28
C ILE A 178 3.07 17.07 -9.85
N PHE A 179 3.93 16.70 -8.91
CA PHE A 179 4.01 15.33 -8.41
C PHE A 179 2.67 14.83 -7.84
N THR A 180 2.01 15.65 -7.03
CA THR A 180 0.70 15.37 -6.43
C THR A 180 -0.37 15.21 -7.49
N SER A 181 -0.36 16.04 -8.54
CA SER A 181 -1.30 15.93 -9.66
C SER A 181 -1.15 14.60 -10.40
N ILE A 182 0.09 14.14 -10.60
CA ILE A 182 0.37 12.82 -11.19
C ILE A 182 -0.14 11.70 -10.28
N LEU A 183 0.10 11.78 -8.96
CA LEU A 183 -0.39 10.78 -8.01
C LEU A 183 -1.91 10.69 -8.02
N PHE A 184 -2.61 11.83 -8.00
CA PHE A 184 -4.07 11.84 -8.09
C PHE A 184 -4.58 11.30 -9.42
N TYR A 185 -3.91 11.60 -10.53
CA TYR A 185 -4.26 11.03 -11.83
C TYR A 185 -4.14 9.50 -11.83
N VAL A 186 -3.04 8.96 -11.30
CA VAL A 186 -2.83 7.50 -11.18
C VAL A 186 -3.85 6.86 -10.24
N GLN A 187 -4.18 7.52 -9.12
CA GLN A 187 -5.19 7.03 -8.19
C GLN A 187 -6.58 7.02 -8.84
N TYR A 188 -6.93 8.09 -9.55
CA TYR A 188 -8.19 8.22 -10.28
C TYR A 188 -8.33 7.17 -11.39
N SER A 189 -7.28 6.95 -12.20
CA SER A 189 -7.33 5.98 -13.30
C SER A 189 -7.55 4.54 -12.82
N ARG A 190 -7.09 4.21 -11.61
CA ARG A 190 -7.32 2.90 -10.98
C ARG A 190 -8.66 2.82 -10.25
N MET A 191 -9.22 3.95 -9.82
CA MET A 191 -10.45 3.99 -9.03
C MET A 191 -11.65 3.42 -9.79
N THR A 192 -11.73 3.62 -11.12
CA THR A 192 -12.81 3.05 -11.95
C THR A 192 -12.83 1.52 -11.89
N SER A 193 -11.66 0.88 -12.05
CA SER A 193 -11.54 -0.59 -11.95
C SER A 193 -11.90 -1.10 -10.55
N TYR A 194 -11.47 -0.40 -9.49
CA TYR A 194 -11.86 -0.78 -8.11
C TYR A 194 -13.37 -0.69 -7.86
N ILE A 195 -14.05 0.31 -8.44
CA ILE A 195 -15.50 0.47 -8.31
C ILE A 195 -16.24 -0.61 -9.12
N GLU A 196 -15.74 -0.95 -10.31
CA GLU A 196 -16.30 -2.02 -11.14
C GLU A 196 -16.18 -3.39 -10.46
N ASP A 197 -15.01 -3.73 -9.92
CA ASP A 197 -14.80 -4.96 -9.15
C ASP A 197 -15.72 -5.02 -7.93
N TYR A 198 -15.87 -3.90 -7.21
CA TYR A 198 -16.78 -3.82 -6.06
C TYR A 198 -18.23 -4.05 -6.47
N ARG A 199 -18.71 -3.41 -7.55
CA ARG A 199 -20.07 -3.63 -8.07
C ARG A 199 -20.28 -5.09 -8.50
N MET A 200 -19.27 -5.74 -9.06
CA MET A 200 -19.36 -7.16 -9.41
C MET A 200 -19.53 -8.05 -8.17
N ILE A 201 -18.77 -7.78 -7.11
CA ILE A 201 -18.88 -8.50 -5.82
C ILE A 201 -20.24 -8.24 -5.15
N GLU A 202 -20.68 -6.98 -5.12
CA GLU A 202 -22.00 -6.61 -4.58
C GLU A 202 -23.13 -7.30 -5.37
N ASN A 203 -23.03 -7.32 -6.69
CA ASN A 203 -23.98 -8.01 -7.55
C ASN A 203 -23.97 -9.54 -7.33
N MET A 204 -22.80 -10.16 -7.14
CA MET A 204 -22.68 -11.58 -6.79
C MET A 204 -23.29 -11.89 -5.43
N ASN A 205 -23.03 -11.07 -4.41
CA ASN A 205 -23.59 -11.25 -3.06
C ASN A 205 -25.09 -10.92 -2.99
N SER A 206 -25.60 -10.11 -3.92
CA SER A 206 -27.03 -9.83 -4.08
C SER A 206 -27.79 -10.92 -4.84
N HIS A 207 -27.09 -11.84 -5.53
CA HIS A 207 -27.73 -13.05 -6.01
C HIS A 207 -28.11 -13.88 -4.79
N LYS A 208 -29.40 -13.83 -4.49
CA LYS A 208 -30.06 -14.72 -3.54
C LYS A 208 -29.50 -16.13 -3.77
N PRO A 209 -29.05 -16.86 -2.73
CA PRO A 209 -28.64 -18.25 -2.91
C PRO A 209 -29.78 -18.95 -3.64
N LEU A 210 -29.46 -19.62 -4.76
CA LEU A 210 -30.45 -20.32 -5.56
C LEU A 210 -31.31 -21.16 -4.60
N THR A 211 -32.62 -21.02 -4.73
CA THR A 211 -33.51 -21.88 -3.97
C THR A 211 -33.23 -23.33 -4.39
N ARG A 212 -33.36 -24.27 -3.46
CA ARG A 212 -33.04 -25.68 -3.70
C ARG A 212 -33.74 -26.27 -4.94
N GLU A 213 -34.90 -25.72 -5.31
CA GLU A 213 -35.61 -26.04 -6.56
C GLU A 213 -34.90 -25.55 -7.83
N GLU A 214 -34.27 -24.38 -7.81
CA GLU A 214 -33.51 -23.83 -8.95
C GLU A 214 -32.17 -24.57 -9.12
N GLU A 215 -31.57 -25.03 -8.02
CA GLU A 215 -30.39 -25.91 -8.03
C GLU A 215 -30.74 -27.29 -8.64
N GLU A 216 -31.84 -27.91 -8.19
CA GLU A 216 -32.33 -29.18 -8.73
C GLU A 216 -32.76 -29.06 -10.21
N GLN A 217 -33.33 -27.93 -10.64
CA GLN A 217 -33.63 -27.67 -12.06
C GLN A 217 -32.35 -27.47 -12.89
N GLY A 218 -31.36 -26.73 -12.39
CA GLY A 218 -30.09 -26.53 -13.06
C GLY A 218 -29.30 -27.83 -13.25
N GLU A 219 -29.30 -28.71 -12.25
CA GLU A 219 -28.70 -30.04 -12.34
C GLU A 219 -29.44 -30.94 -13.36
N GLN A 220 -30.77 -30.88 -13.40
CA GLN A 220 -31.56 -31.63 -14.38
C GLN A 220 -31.33 -31.16 -15.81
N GLU A 221 -31.27 -29.85 -16.06
CA GLU A 221 -30.97 -29.29 -17.37
C GLU A 221 -29.55 -29.65 -17.83
N ALA A 222 -28.56 -29.55 -16.93
CA ALA A 222 -27.19 -29.95 -17.24
C ALA A 222 -27.08 -31.45 -17.56
N ALA A 223 -27.76 -32.31 -16.79
CA ALA A 223 -27.83 -33.74 -17.05
C ALA A 223 -28.50 -34.06 -18.40
N GLU A 224 -29.56 -33.32 -18.78
CA GLU A 224 -30.24 -33.51 -20.05
C GLU A 224 -29.39 -33.06 -21.24
N ILE A 225 -28.63 -31.96 -21.10
CA ILE A 225 -27.67 -31.49 -22.10
C ILE A 225 -26.56 -32.53 -22.29
N ILE A 226 -26.00 -33.07 -21.20
CA ILE A 226 -24.97 -34.11 -21.25
C ILE A 226 -25.52 -35.40 -21.89
N ARG A 227 -26.76 -35.79 -21.56
CA ARG A 227 -27.42 -36.95 -22.17
C ARG A 227 -27.62 -36.76 -23.68
N LYS A 228 -28.11 -35.60 -24.11
CA LYS A 228 -28.27 -35.28 -25.54
C LYS A 228 -26.94 -35.26 -26.27
N ALA A 229 -25.88 -34.74 -25.65
CA ALA A 229 -24.53 -34.77 -26.22
C ALA A 229 -23.99 -36.20 -26.36
N MET A 230 -24.21 -37.07 -25.36
CA MET A 230 -23.83 -38.49 -25.41
C MET A 230 -24.62 -39.28 -26.46
N GLU A 231 -25.93 -39.06 -26.57
CA GLU A 231 -26.78 -39.70 -27.59
C GLU A 231 -26.36 -39.27 -29.00
N LYS A 232 -26.05 -37.98 -29.18
CA LYS A 232 -25.53 -37.46 -30.45
C LYS A 232 -24.18 -38.11 -30.80
N ALA A 233 -23.24 -38.15 -29.87
CA ALA A 233 -21.94 -38.80 -30.07
C ALA A 233 -22.05 -40.30 -30.38
N ARG A 234 -23.02 -41.00 -29.76
CA ARG A 234 -23.28 -42.42 -30.02
C ARG A 234 -23.93 -42.67 -31.38
N SER A 235 -24.79 -41.75 -31.83
CA SER A 235 -25.43 -41.81 -33.15
C SER A 235 -24.46 -41.50 -34.29
N GLU A 236 -23.52 -40.57 -34.06
CA GLU A 236 -22.47 -40.22 -35.02
C GLU A 236 -21.36 -41.29 -35.07
N GLY A 237 -21.01 -41.91 -33.93
CA GLY A 237 -20.03 -43.01 -33.89
C GLY A 237 -20.47 -44.27 -34.65
N ASN A 238 -21.77 -44.59 -34.67
CA ASN A 238 -22.33 -45.74 -35.40
C ASN A 238 -22.44 -45.54 -36.92
N GLN A 239 -22.20 -44.34 -37.45
CA GLN A 239 -22.20 -44.08 -38.89
C GLN A 239 -20.81 -44.20 -39.55
N THR A 240 -19.74 -44.30 -38.76
CA THR A 240 -18.35 -44.41 -39.27
C THR A 240 -17.87 -45.85 -39.49
N GLU A 241 -18.69 -46.85 -39.18
CA GLU A 241 -18.32 -48.30 -39.25
C GLU A 241 -19.03 -49.08 -40.38
N LYS A 242 -19.33 -48.43 -41.51
CA LYS A 242 -19.77 -49.12 -42.74
C LYS A 242 -18.88 -48.81 -43.94
#